data_AF-A0A0C3EF83-F1
#
_entry.id   AF-A0A0C3EF83-F1
#
_cell.length_a   1.000
_cell.length_b   1.000
_cell.length_c   1.000
_cell.angle_alpha   90.00
_cell.angle_beta   90.00
_cell.angle_gamma   90.00
#
_symmetry.space_group_name_H-M   'P 1'
#
loop_
_entity.id
_entity.type
_entity.pdbx_description
1 polymer ?
#
loop_
_entity_poly.entity_id
_entity_poly.type
_entity_poly.pdbx_seq_one_letter_code
_entity_poly.pdbx_strand_id
1 'polypeptide(L)'
;MGWDEKYFTSRWNLEWTALVNQPRELTPRIWKIIRPKLEAILEASKAAELKMARQARLLQRRSELIPIWSKFVGGMPDTQERWLMPNLVDAGSLPTIADMLMEDDTPLTEERFFARVDPILSDVGHFQRTVKRDLVKLLTPKKNPPKTTSRTADNVEGDVDLTVLDNASSLFYCPTWNCGQLFGFPAIFAHSHVKGASLAWDALKHLIKHAGEAGSIVLQVLKIFGLAKDTHSASLNELDGRCVCLCGHPKFRAPMDFIPLVRPDLYSF
;
A
#
# COMPACT_ATOMS: atom_id res chain seq x y z
N MET A 1 -0.27 44.95 -19.82
CA MET A 1 0.56 43.75 -20.03
C MET A 1 -0.27 42.51 -20.42
N GLY A 2 -1.60 42.59 -20.58
CA GLY A 2 -2.42 41.46 -21.06
C GLY A 2 -2.64 40.33 -20.05
N TRP A 3 -2.16 40.49 -18.82
CA TRP A 3 -2.36 39.54 -17.73
C TRP A 3 -3.67 39.81 -17.00
N ASP A 4 -4.35 38.74 -16.60
CA ASP A 4 -5.52 38.79 -15.71
C ASP A 4 -5.06 39.22 -14.30
N GLU A 5 -5.82 40.14 -13.69
CA GLU A 5 -5.51 40.73 -12.38
C GLU A 5 -5.43 39.66 -11.27
N LYS A 6 -6.15 38.54 -11.42
CA LYS A 6 -6.09 37.44 -10.43
C LYS A 6 -4.71 36.82 -10.26
N TYR A 7 -3.84 36.92 -11.27
CA TYR A 7 -2.47 36.40 -11.20
C TYR A 7 -1.51 37.37 -10.55
N PHE A 8 -1.94 38.61 -10.27
CA PHE A 8 -1.11 39.57 -9.58
C PHE A 8 -0.89 39.04 -8.17
N THR A 9 0.37 38.73 -7.89
CA THR A 9 0.74 38.15 -6.60
C THR A 9 0.25 39.06 -5.48
N SER A 10 -0.21 38.48 -4.38
CA SER A 10 -0.68 39.30 -3.25
C SER A 10 0.38 40.33 -2.86
N ARG A 11 -0.06 41.45 -2.27
CA ARG A 11 0.82 42.51 -1.72
C ARG A 11 1.95 42.01 -0.81
N TRP A 12 1.90 40.75 -0.39
CA TRP A 12 2.89 40.06 0.43
C TRP A 12 4.02 39.39 -0.36
N ASN A 13 3.99 39.39 -1.70
CA ASN A 13 5.16 38.97 -2.48
C ASN A 13 6.22 40.07 -2.46
N LEU A 14 7.26 39.88 -1.64
CA LEU A 14 8.32 40.87 -1.42
C LEU A 14 9.08 41.21 -2.70
N GLU A 15 9.29 40.24 -3.59
CA GLU A 15 10.01 40.45 -4.84
C GLU A 15 9.21 41.32 -5.81
N TRP A 16 7.92 41.03 -5.96
CA TRP A 16 6.99 41.85 -6.73
C TRP A 16 6.94 43.29 -6.19
N THR A 17 6.73 43.43 -4.89
CA THR A 17 6.65 44.73 -4.21
C THR A 17 7.95 45.52 -4.37
N ALA A 18 9.12 44.87 -4.27
CA ALA A 18 10.42 45.53 -4.48
C ALA A 18 10.64 45.99 -5.93
N LEU A 19 10.07 45.26 -6.90
CA LEU A 19 10.14 45.62 -8.32
C LEU A 19 9.19 46.77 -8.67
N VAL A 20 7.98 46.80 -8.11
CA VAL A 20 6.97 47.80 -8.44
C VAL A 20 7.11 49.08 -7.61
N ASN A 21 7.40 48.96 -6.31
CA ASN A 21 7.48 50.09 -5.39
C ASN A 21 8.92 50.62 -5.26
N GLN A 22 9.48 51.06 -6.38
CA GLN A 22 10.78 51.73 -6.37
C GLN A 22 10.63 53.19 -5.97
N PRO A 23 11.54 53.74 -5.15
CA PRO A 23 11.51 55.15 -4.75
C PRO A 23 11.79 56.12 -5.92
N ARG A 24 12.23 55.60 -7.07
CA ARG A 24 12.53 56.36 -8.27
C ARG A 24 11.45 56.11 -9.32
N GLU A 25 11.18 57.10 -10.15
CA GLU A 25 10.24 56.96 -11.26
C GLU A 25 10.67 55.82 -12.20
N LEU A 26 9.69 55.00 -12.62
CA LEU A 26 9.90 53.88 -13.54
C LEU A 26 10.11 54.41 -14.98
N THR A 27 11.32 54.89 -15.26
CA THR A 27 11.72 55.31 -16.60
C THR A 27 11.60 54.15 -17.61
N PRO A 28 11.45 54.42 -18.93
CA PRO A 28 11.38 53.36 -19.94
C PRO A 28 12.54 52.36 -19.89
N ARG A 29 13.73 52.81 -19.53
CA ARG A 29 14.92 51.96 -19.34
C ARG A 29 14.77 51.03 -18.14
N ILE A 30 14.32 51.55 -17.00
CA ILE A 30 14.08 50.77 -15.78
C ILE A 30 12.94 49.76 -16.03
N TRP A 31 11.87 50.20 -16.68
CA TRP A 31 10.75 49.34 -17.06
C TRP A 31 11.19 48.17 -17.95
N LYS A 32 12.05 48.40 -18.95
CA LYS A 32 12.62 47.35 -19.81
C LYS A 32 13.37 46.27 -19.02
N ILE A 33 13.94 46.61 -17.86
CA ILE A 33 14.67 45.67 -16.98
C ILE A 33 13.71 44.94 -16.05
N ILE A 34 12.72 45.63 -15.49
CA ILE A 34 11.81 45.09 -14.47
C ILE A 34 10.73 44.22 -15.11
N ARG A 35 10.21 44.61 -16.27
CA ARG A 35 9.14 43.91 -16.98
C ARG A 35 9.34 42.38 -17.10
N PRO A 36 10.48 41.87 -17.62
CA PRO A 36 10.66 40.42 -17.74
C PRO A 36 10.67 39.69 -16.38
N LYS A 37 11.11 40.37 -15.31
CA LYS A 37 11.04 39.80 -13.95
C LYS A 37 9.62 39.73 -13.43
N LEU A 38 8.83 40.77 -13.66
CA LEU A 38 7.40 40.77 -13.35
C LEU A 38 6.66 39.67 -14.14
N GLU A 39 6.95 39.54 -15.43
CA GLU A 39 6.37 38.48 -16.28
C GLU A 39 6.74 37.08 -15.76
N ALA A 40 7.99 36.84 -15.36
CA ALA A 40 8.41 35.57 -14.76
C ALA A 40 7.68 35.26 -13.44
N ILE A 41 7.48 36.27 -12.57
CA ILE A 41 6.70 36.11 -11.33
C ILE A 41 5.24 35.75 -11.65
N LEU A 42 4.63 36.38 -12.65
CA LEU A 42 3.26 36.09 -13.06
C LEU A 42 3.12 34.69 -13.67
N GLU A 43 4.08 34.26 -14.49
CA GLU A 43 4.13 32.89 -15.04
C GLU A 43 4.25 31.85 -13.92
N ALA A 44 5.12 32.08 -12.95
CA ALA A 44 5.29 31.19 -11.81
C ALA A 44 4.01 31.12 -10.97
N SER A 45 3.36 32.27 -10.73
CA SER A 45 2.08 32.36 -10.01
C SER A 45 0.98 31.58 -10.73
N LYS A 46 0.84 31.77 -12.05
CA LYS A 46 -0.12 31.03 -12.88
C LYS A 46 0.15 29.53 -12.86
N ALA A 47 1.40 29.10 -12.95
CA ALA A 47 1.77 27.69 -12.88
C ALA A 47 1.46 27.09 -11.50
N ALA A 48 1.70 27.83 -10.42
CA ALA A 48 1.36 27.43 -9.07
C ALA A 48 -0.16 27.30 -8.87
N GLU A 49 -0.95 28.24 -9.37
CA GLU A 49 -2.41 28.18 -9.31
C GLU A 49 -2.96 26.98 -10.09
N LEU A 50 -2.46 26.74 -11.31
CA LEU A 50 -2.83 25.55 -12.10
C LEU A 50 -2.47 24.25 -11.37
N LYS A 51 -1.29 24.19 -10.73
CA LYS A 51 -0.88 23.04 -9.92
C LYS A 51 -1.79 22.83 -8.71
N MET A 52 -2.15 23.89 -7.99
CA MET A 52 -3.07 23.83 -6.85
C MET A 52 -4.47 23.41 -7.30
N ALA A 53 -4.99 23.97 -8.38
CA ALA A 53 -6.29 23.59 -8.95
C ALA A 53 -6.30 22.10 -9.36
N ARG A 54 -5.23 21.62 -9.99
CA ARG A 54 -5.06 20.20 -10.33
C ARG A 54 -5.02 19.32 -9.08
N GLN A 55 -4.29 19.73 -8.04
CA GLN A 55 -4.21 18.98 -6.79
C GLN A 55 -5.55 18.96 -6.04
N ALA A 56 -6.25 20.09 -5.98
CA ALA A 56 -7.59 20.19 -5.39
C ALA A 56 -8.57 19.26 -6.12
N ARG A 57 -8.53 19.23 -7.46
CA ARG A 57 -9.32 18.33 -8.29
C ARG A 57 -9.00 16.86 -8.03
N LEU A 58 -7.72 16.51 -7.92
CA LEU A 58 -7.30 15.14 -7.56
C LEU A 58 -7.85 14.72 -6.19
N LEU A 59 -7.78 15.61 -5.19
CA LEU A 59 -8.31 15.36 -3.85
C LEU A 59 -9.82 15.18 -3.87
N GLN A 60 -10.54 16.04 -4.61
CA GLN A 60 -11.98 15.91 -4.81
C GLN A 60 -12.32 14.55 -5.42
N ARG A 61 -11.64 14.13 -6.50
CA ARG A 61 -11.92 12.83 -7.13
C ARG A 61 -11.56 11.64 -6.27
N ARG A 62 -10.50 11.74 -5.48
CA ARG A 62 -10.22 10.72 -4.46
C ARG A 62 -11.36 10.61 -3.46
N SER A 63 -12.00 11.73 -3.09
CA SER A 63 -13.19 11.70 -2.24
C SER A 63 -14.41 11.08 -2.93
N GLU A 64 -14.58 11.29 -4.23
CA GLU A 64 -15.62 10.65 -5.06
C GLU A 64 -15.38 9.13 -5.19
N LEU A 65 -14.12 8.69 -5.29
CA LEU A 65 -13.75 7.27 -5.39
C LEU A 65 -14.10 6.48 -4.13
N ILE A 66 -14.03 7.08 -2.93
CA ILE A 66 -14.21 6.38 -1.65
C ILE A 66 -15.53 5.58 -1.59
N PRO A 67 -16.71 6.20 -1.78
CA PRO A 67 -17.98 5.46 -1.71
C PRO A 67 -18.09 4.43 -2.84
N ILE A 68 -17.61 4.74 -4.04
CA ILE A 68 -17.68 3.86 -5.22
C ILE A 68 -16.85 2.59 -4.98
N TRP A 69 -15.59 2.74 -4.56
CA TRP A 69 -14.70 1.64 -4.26
C TRP A 69 -15.20 0.79 -3.10
N SER A 70 -15.71 1.44 -2.03
CA SER A 70 -16.26 0.74 -0.87
C SER A 70 -17.49 -0.09 -1.25
N LYS A 71 -18.36 0.43 -2.12
CA LYS A 71 -19.52 -0.29 -2.66
C LYS A 71 -19.08 -1.45 -3.56
N PHE A 72 -18.11 -1.22 -4.45
CA PHE A 72 -17.56 -2.25 -5.34
C PHE A 72 -16.97 -3.43 -4.54
N VAL A 73 -16.02 -3.17 -3.65
CA VAL A 73 -15.43 -4.21 -2.78
C VAL A 73 -16.45 -4.78 -1.79
N GLY A 74 -17.43 -3.97 -1.37
CA GLY A 74 -18.53 -4.36 -0.50
C GLY A 74 -19.49 -5.36 -1.13
N GLY A 75 -19.72 -5.24 -2.44
CA GLY A 75 -20.59 -6.12 -3.23
C GLY A 75 -19.94 -7.46 -3.62
N MET A 76 -18.62 -7.62 -3.43
CA MET A 76 -17.95 -8.88 -3.67
C MET A 76 -18.27 -9.90 -2.55
N PRO A 77 -18.43 -11.19 -2.88
CA PRO A 77 -18.54 -12.25 -1.89
C PRO A 77 -17.37 -12.22 -0.89
N ASP A 78 -17.63 -12.53 0.38
CA ASP A 78 -16.58 -12.61 1.40
C ASP A 78 -15.69 -13.85 1.18
N THR A 79 -14.75 -13.69 0.25
CA THR A 79 -13.84 -14.72 -0.24
C THR A 79 -12.40 -14.22 -0.12
N GLN A 80 -11.43 -15.11 -0.29
CA GLN A 80 -10.01 -14.76 -0.30
C GLN A 80 -9.68 -13.67 -1.35
N GLU A 81 -10.36 -13.69 -2.50
CA GLU A 81 -10.20 -12.67 -3.55
C GLU A 81 -10.53 -11.27 -3.02
N ARG A 82 -11.62 -11.14 -2.24
CA ARG A 82 -12.03 -9.89 -1.61
C ARG A 82 -10.99 -9.40 -0.60
N TRP A 83 -10.36 -10.30 0.14
CA TRP A 83 -9.34 -9.92 1.14
C TRP A 83 -8.07 -9.37 0.50
N LEU A 84 -7.77 -9.80 -0.73
CA LEU A 84 -6.63 -9.33 -1.51
C LEU A 84 -6.95 -8.09 -2.37
N MET A 85 -8.12 -7.48 -2.18
CA MET A 85 -8.43 -6.22 -2.84
C MET A 85 -7.52 -5.11 -2.29
N PRO A 86 -6.99 -4.23 -3.16
CA PRO A 86 -6.22 -3.06 -2.72
C PRO A 86 -7.03 -2.23 -1.72
N ASN A 87 -6.34 -1.69 -0.72
CA ASN A 87 -6.94 -0.64 0.09
C ASN A 87 -7.17 0.61 -0.78
N LEU A 88 -7.89 1.61 -0.26
CA LEU A 88 -8.25 2.80 -1.04
C LEU A 88 -7.02 3.57 -1.57
N VAL A 89 -5.90 3.58 -0.84
CA VAL A 89 -4.67 4.27 -1.23
C VAL A 89 -4.02 3.58 -2.42
N ASP A 90 -3.91 2.25 -2.35
CA ASP A 90 -3.39 1.42 -3.45
C ASP A 90 -4.35 1.41 -4.65
N ALA A 91 -5.67 1.37 -4.41
CA ALA A 91 -6.69 1.45 -5.45
C ALA A 91 -6.54 2.73 -6.28
N GLY A 92 -6.34 3.89 -5.62
CA GLY A 92 -6.09 5.16 -6.29
C GLY A 92 -4.78 5.22 -7.09
N SER A 93 -3.91 4.22 -6.94
CA SER A 93 -2.63 4.08 -7.65
C SER A 93 -2.67 3.01 -8.75
N LEU A 94 -3.76 2.26 -8.90
CA LEU A 94 -3.96 1.35 -10.03
C LEU A 94 -3.98 2.14 -11.33
N PRO A 95 -3.30 1.71 -12.40
CA PRO A 95 -3.21 2.46 -13.67
C PRO A 95 -4.56 2.98 -14.17
N THR A 96 -5.57 2.12 -14.28
CA THR A 96 -6.89 2.48 -14.79
C THR A 96 -7.59 3.50 -13.89
N ILE A 97 -7.45 3.39 -12.57
CA ILE A 97 -8.04 4.33 -11.61
C ILE A 97 -7.27 5.65 -11.62
N ALA A 98 -5.94 5.60 -11.62
CA ALA A 98 -5.09 6.78 -11.71
C ALA A 98 -5.43 7.59 -12.96
N ASP A 99 -5.59 6.94 -14.12
CA ASP A 99 -6.01 7.61 -15.35
C ASP A 99 -7.37 8.30 -15.19
N MET A 100 -8.38 7.61 -14.64
CA MET A 100 -9.69 8.21 -14.34
C MET A 100 -9.60 9.41 -13.39
N LEU A 101 -8.71 9.36 -12.38
CA LEU A 101 -8.49 10.45 -11.45
C LEU A 101 -7.81 11.66 -12.12
N MET A 102 -7.07 11.45 -13.21
CA MET A 102 -6.28 12.46 -13.91
C MET A 102 -6.98 13.09 -15.13
N GLU A 103 -8.02 12.46 -15.70
CA GLU A 103 -8.80 12.98 -16.85
C GLU A 103 -9.46 14.33 -16.56
N ASP A 104 -9.41 15.36 -17.39
CA ASP A 104 -9.97 16.67 -17.02
C ASP A 104 -11.51 16.77 -17.05
N ASP A 105 -12.04 17.66 -16.19
CA ASP A 105 -13.42 18.22 -16.18
C ASP A 105 -14.62 17.26 -16.05
N THR A 106 -14.40 15.95 -15.97
CA THR A 106 -15.49 14.98 -15.76
C THR A 106 -15.49 14.44 -14.32
N PRO A 107 -16.63 14.49 -13.60
CA PRO A 107 -16.77 13.83 -12.29
C PRO A 107 -16.56 12.31 -12.39
N LEU A 108 -16.06 11.70 -11.32
CA LEU A 108 -15.99 10.25 -11.22
C LEU A 108 -17.35 9.72 -10.72
N THR A 109 -18.18 9.22 -11.64
CA THR A 109 -19.49 8.61 -11.30
C THR A 109 -19.39 7.10 -11.20
N GLU A 110 -20.38 6.46 -10.57
CA GLU A 110 -20.46 5.00 -10.50
C GLU A 110 -20.49 4.38 -11.90
N GLU A 111 -21.29 4.92 -12.82
CA GLU A 111 -21.43 4.39 -14.18
C GLU A 111 -20.09 4.39 -14.92
N ARG A 112 -19.31 5.47 -14.77
CA ARG A 112 -17.97 5.58 -15.39
C ARG A 112 -16.99 4.59 -14.79
N PHE A 113 -17.04 4.41 -13.48
CA PHE A 113 -16.22 3.42 -12.79
C PHE A 113 -16.55 2.00 -13.25
N PHE A 114 -17.84 1.63 -13.25
CA PHE A 114 -18.28 0.29 -13.65
C PHE A 114 -18.08 0.02 -15.13
N ALA A 115 -18.11 1.03 -16.00
CA ALA A 115 -17.72 0.91 -17.41
C ALA A 115 -16.24 0.52 -17.61
N ARG A 116 -15.40 0.61 -16.56
CA ARG A 116 -13.98 0.21 -16.58
C ARG A 116 -13.68 -0.92 -15.58
N VAL A 117 -14.66 -1.68 -15.13
CA VAL A 117 -14.44 -2.72 -14.12
C VAL A 117 -13.44 -3.80 -14.57
N ASP A 118 -13.51 -4.23 -15.82
CA ASP A 118 -12.63 -5.27 -16.36
C ASP A 118 -11.14 -4.88 -16.34
N PRO A 119 -10.73 -3.70 -16.88
CA PRO A 119 -9.34 -3.27 -16.77
C PRO A 119 -8.92 -3.00 -15.32
N ILE A 120 -9.82 -2.52 -14.46
CA ILE A 120 -9.55 -2.38 -13.01
C ILE A 120 -9.24 -3.74 -12.39
N LEU A 121 -10.01 -4.78 -12.70
CA LEU A 121 -9.76 -6.14 -12.20
C LEU A 121 -8.45 -6.73 -12.74
N SER A 122 -8.08 -6.39 -13.98
CA SER A 122 -6.75 -6.73 -14.51
C SER A 122 -5.63 -6.07 -13.69
N ASP A 123 -5.74 -4.77 -13.40
CA ASP A 123 -4.77 -4.04 -12.57
C ASP A 123 -4.69 -4.61 -11.14
N VAL A 124 -5.85 -4.97 -10.56
CA VAL A 124 -5.92 -5.68 -9.27
C VAL A 124 -5.15 -6.99 -9.34
N GLY A 125 -5.30 -7.78 -10.41
CA GLY A 125 -4.54 -9.01 -10.60
C GLY A 125 -3.03 -8.77 -10.63
N HIS A 126 -2.56 -7.69 -11.27
CA HIS A 126 -1.15 -7.29 -11.25
C HIS A 126 -0.68 -6.87 -9.85
N PHE A 127 -1.50 -6.12 -9.13
CA PHE A 127 -1.24 -5.74 -7.75
C PHE A 127 -1.10 -6.98 -6.85
N GLN A 128 -2.06 -7.91 -6.92
CA GLN A 128 -2.06 -9.14 -6.13
C GLN A 128 -0.83 -10.00 -6.39
N ARG A 129 -0.41 -10.15 -7.65
CA ARG A 129 0.84 -10.84 -8.01
C ARG A 129 2.07 -10.16 -7.39
N THR A 130 2.10 -8.84 -7.39
CA THR A 130 3.19 -8.05 -6.79
C THR A 130 3.24 -8.24 -5.27
N VAL A 131 2.08 -8.17 -4.60
CA VAL A 131 1.94 -8.42 -3.17
C VAL A 131 2.44 -9.83 -2.82
N LYS A 132 1.97 -10.86 -3.51
CA LYS A 132 2.39 -12.27 -3.28
C LYS A 132 3.90 -12.42 -3.43
N ARG A 133 4.46 -11.91 -4.53
CA ARG A 133 5.91 -11.95 -4.79
C ARG A 133 6.71 -11.24 -3.70
N ASP A 134 6.25 -10.09 -3.22
CA ASP A 134 6.92 -9.37 -2.15
C ASP A 134 6.86 -10.14 -0.82
N LEU A 135 5.75 -10.83 -0.52
CA LEU A 135 5.67 -11.73 0.63
C LEU A 135 6.61 -12.94 0.52
N VAL A 136 6.73 -13.57 -0.65
CA VAL A 136 7.68 -14.68 -0.87
C VAL A 136 9.13 -14.22 -0.64
N LYS A 137 9.48 -12.99 -1.06
CA LYS A 137 10.80 -12.42 -0.77
C LYS A 137 11.07 -12.28 0.74
N LEU A 138 10.04 -12.04 1.55
CA LEU A 138 10.17 -11.98 3.01
C LEU A 138 10.42 -13.36 3.64
N LEU A 139 9.91 -14.44 3.03
CA LEU A 139 10.13 -15.81 3.48
C LEU A 139 11.56 -16.29 3.20
N THR A 140 12.17 -15.79 2.14
CA THR A 140 13.53 -16.18 1.76
C THR A 140 14.53 -15.57 2.75
N PRO A 141 15.39 -16.37 3.40
CA PRO A 141 16.44 -15.84 4.26
C PRO A 141 17.29 -14.87 3.45
N LYS A 142 17.52 -13.66 3.97
CA LYS A 142 18.52 -12.75 3.40
C LYS A 142 19.87 -13.43 3.52
N LYS A 143 20.28 -14.19 2.51
CA LYS A 143 21.69 -14.58 2.35
C LYS A 143 22.44 -13.27 2.31
N ASN A 144 23.28 -13.01 3.31
CA ASN A 144 24.10 -11.81 3.35
C ASN A 144 24.72 -11.65 1.96
N PRO A 145 24.45 -10.54 1.24
CA PRO A 145 24.94 -10.40 -0.11
C PRO A 145 26.47 -10.57 -0.03
N PRO A 146 27.05 -11.52 -0.78
CA PRO A 146 28.51 -11.60 -0.85
C PRO A 146 29.00 -10.22 -1.24
N LYS A 147 30.04 -9.71 -0.57
CA LYS A 147 30.57 -8.32 -0.70
C LYS A 147 31.14 -8.00 -2.10
N THR A 148 30.72 -8.71 -3.14
CA THR A 148 31.30 -8.68 -4.47
C THR A 148 30.65 -7.60 -5.32
N THR A 149 31.44 -6.57 -5.58
CA THR A 149 31.20 -5.41 -6.43
C THR A 149 31.00 -5.77 -7.91
N SER A 150 29.83 -6.28 -8.28
CA SER A 150 29.45 -6.31 -9.71
C SER A 150 27.99 -5.95 -9.91
N ARG A 151 27.80 -4.69 -10.31
CA ARG A 151 26.53 -4.13 -10.82
C ARG A 151 26.31 -4.68 -12.22
N THR A 152 25.62 -5.81 -12.33
CA THR A 152 24.88 -6.16 -13.55
C THR A 152 23.42 -6.32 -13.13
N ALA A 153 22.61 -5.32 -13.50
CA ALA A 153 21.20 -5.24 -13.19
C ALA A 153 20.42 -6.13 -14.16
N ASP A 154 20.53 -7.43 -14.00
CA ASP A 154 19.72 -8.37 -14.77
C ASP A 154 18.37 -8.56 -14.05
N ASN A 155 17.37 -7.87 -14.59
CA ASN A 155 15.94 -8.08 -14.34
C ASN A 155 15.49 -9.43 -14.94
N VAL A 156 16.14 -10.54 -14.58
CA VAL A 156 15.57 -11.85 -14.84
C VAL A 156 14.47 -12.04 -13.81
N GLU A 157 13.25 -11.70 -14.21
CA GLU A 157 12.02 -11.96 -13.49
C GLU A 157 11.82 -13.49 -13.47
N GLY A 158 12.61 -14.16 -12.62
CA GLY A 158 12.50 -15.60 -12.41
C GLY A 158 11.11 -15.93 -11.90
N ASP A 159 10.56 -17.03 -12.38
CA ASP A 159 9.30 -17.58 -11.91
C ASP A 159 9.41 -17.86 -10.40
N VAL A 160 8.74 -17.04 -9.59
CA VAL A 160 8.75 -17.16 -8.14
C VAL A 160 7.62 -18.11 -7.76
N ASP A 161 7.96 -19.24 -7.15
CA ASP A 161 6.97 -20.17 -6.63
C ASP A 161 6.08 -19.48 -5.58
N LEU A 162 4.85 -19.17 -5.98
CA LEU A 162 3.86 -18.51 -5.11
C LEU A 162 3.17 -19.49 -4.17
N THR A 163 3.22 -20.80 -4.45
CA THR A 163 2.56 -21.84 -3.64
C THR A 163 3.18 -21.95 -2.24
N VAL A 164 4.42 -21.49 -2.07
CA VAL A 164 5.07 -21.40 -0.76
C VAL A 164 4.26 -20.56 0.24
N LEU A 165 3.46 -19.58 -0.21
CA LEU A 165 2.61 -18.78 0.69
C LEU A 165 1.48 -19.59 1.31
N ASP A 166 1.07 -20.68 0.68
CA ASP A 166 0.00 -21.55 1.15
C ASP A 166 0.46 -22.49 2.26
N ASN A 167 1.79 -22.69 2.39
CA ASN A 167 2.40 -23.51 3.43
C ASN A 167 2.06 -22.99 4.83
N ALA A 168 1.79 -23.90 5.75
CA ALA A 168 1.53 -23.61 7.16
C ALA A 168 2.65 -22.80 7.86
N SER A 169 3.90 -22.97 7.42
CA SER A 169 5.06 -22.28 7.99
C SER A 169 5.20 -20.83 7.51
N SER A 170 4.42 -20.41 6.50
CA SER A 170 4.49 -19.09 5.88
C SER A 170 3.70 -18.06 6.68
N LEU A 171 4.25 -17.72 7.85
CA LEU A 171 3.62 -16.85 8.84
C LEU A 171 4.25 -15.45 8.87
N PHE A 172 3.40 -14.45 9.07
CA PHE A 172 3.78 -13.04 9.09
C PHE A 172 3.23 -12.36 10.33
N TYR A 173 4.02 -11.44 10.88
CA TYR A 173 3.58 -10.54 11.94
C TYR A 173 2.75 -9.40 11.38
N CYS A 174 1.67 -9.07 12.09
CA CYS A 174 0.97 -7.81 11.86
C CYS A 174 1.95 -6.63 11.99
N PRO A 175 1.90 -5.64 11.06
CA PRO A 175 2.82 -4.49 11.07
C PRO A 175 2.62 -3.53 12.24
N THR A 176 1.48 -3.60 12.95
CA THR A 176 1.20 -2.75 14.11
C THR A 176 1.95 -3.23 15.34
N TRP A 177 2.76 -2.34 15.91
CA TRP A 177 3.66 -2.60 17.06
C TRP A 177 3.00 -3.32 18.25
N ASN A 178 1.74 -3.03 18.57
CA ASN A 178 1.02 -3.63 19.71
C ASN A 178 0.12 -4.81 19.35
N CYS A 179 0.06 -5.21 18.07
CA CYS A 179 -0.82 -6.31 17.69
C CYS A 179 -0.19 -7.66 18.01
N GLY A 180 1.07 -7.88 17.63
CA GLY A 180 1.82 -9.12 17.92
C GLY A 180 1.25 -10.40 17.28
N GLN A 181 0.06 -10.35 16.67
CA GLN A 181 -0.61 -11.50 16.07
C GLN A 181 0.10 -12.00 14.82
N LEU A 182 0.03 -13.32 14.65
CA LEU A 182 0.56 -14.07 13.52
C LEU A 182 -0.56 -14.43 12.56
N PHE A 183 -0.28 -14.27 11.27
CA PHE A 183 -1.22 -14.62 10.22
C PHE A 183 -0.50 -15.33 9.08
N GLY A 184 -1.16 -16.33 8.50
CA GLY A 184 -0.79 -16.87 7.19
C GLY A 184 -1.34 -16.03 6.05
N PHE A 185 -0.97 -16.39 4.83
CA PHE A 185 -1.61 -15.87 3.62
C PHE A 185 -2.92 -16.64 3.33
N PRO A 186 -4.00 -16.00 2.85
CA PRO A 186 -4.20 -14.55 2.68
C PRO A 186 -4.73 -13.84 3.93
N ALA A 187 -4.90 -14.55 5.06
CA ALA A 187 -5.52 -14.04 6.29
C ALA A 187 -4.89 -12.73 6.82
N ILE A 188 -3.59 -12.51 6.60
CA ILE A 188 -2.94 -11.24 6.96
C ILE A 188 -3.61 -10.01 6.34
N PHE A 189 -4.21 -10.12 5.16
CA PHE A 189 -4.91 -9.01 4.49
C PHE A 189 -6.35 -8.79 5.00
N ALA A 190 -6.96 -9.82 5.59
CA ALA A 190 -8.25 -9.67 6.26
C ALA A 190 -8.13 -8.92 7.59
N HIS A 191 -6.93 -8.91 8.18
CA HIS A 191 -6.67 -8.27 9.46
C HIS A 191 -6.89 -6.75 9.41
N SER A 192 -7.56 -6.20 10.43
CA SER A 192 -8.02 -4.80 10.44
C SER A 192 -6.90 -3.78 10.27
N HIS A 193 -5.72 -4.04 10.82
CA HIS A 193 -4.55 -3.17 10.70
C HIS A 193 -3.92 -3.15 9.30
N VAL A 194 -4.18 -4.17 8.49
CA VAL A 194 -3.71 -4.25 7.10
C VAL A 194 -4.80 -3.73 6.17
N LYS A 195 -6.03 -4.23 6.34
CA LYS A 195 -7.20 -3.84 5.53
C LYS A 195 -7.56 -2.36 5.69
N GLY A 196 -7.47 -1.83 6.91
CA GLY A 196 -7.75 -0.44 7.24
C GLY A 196 -6.53 0.48 7.22
N ALA A 197 -5.37 -0.01 6.78
CA ALA A 197 -4.17 0.81 6.70
C ALA A 197 -4.38 1.99 5.75
N SER A 198 -4.03 3.19 6.21
CA SER A 198 -3.92 4.38 5.36
C SER A 198 -2.60 4.43 4.57
N LEU A 199 -1.86 3.33 4.56
CA LEU A 199 -0.56 3.20 3.91
C LEU A 199 -0.70 2.41 2.61
N ALA A 200 -0.02 2.87 1.57
CA ALA A 200 0.18 2.08 0.36
C ALA A 200 0.99 0.80 0.66
N TRP A 201 0.79 -0.25 -0.13
CA TRP A 201 1.51 -1.52 -0.02
C TRP A 201 3.03 -1.32 0.03
N ASP A 202 3.57 -0.40 -0.76
CA ASP A 202 5.02 -0.12 -0.80
C ASP A 202 5.58 0.34 0.55
N ALA A 203 4.80 1.08 1.34
CA ALA A 203 5.20 1.43 2.70
C ALA A 203 4.92 0.27 3.67
N LEU A 204 3.77 -0.40 3.51
CA LEU A 204 3.31 -1.45 4.41
C LEU A 204 4.21 -2.68 4.41
N LYS A 205 4.71 -3.10 3.24
CA LYS A 205 5.53 -4.31 3.09
C LYS A 205 6.83 -4.29 3.88
N HIS A 206 7.34 -3.10 4.20
CA HIS A 206 8.53 -2.95 5.04
C HIS A 206 8.23 -3.10 6.54
N LEU A 207 6.96 -2.95 6.94
CA LEU A 207 6.51 -3.12 8.31
C LEU A 207 6.10 -4.57 8.59
N ILE A 208 5.68 -5.31 7.57
CA ILE A 208 5.40 -6.75 7.67
C ILE A 208 6.71 -7.50 7.85
N LYS A 209 6.75 -8.39 8.85
CA LYS A 209 7.92 -9.23 9.14
C LYS A 209 7.55 -10.69 9.04
N HIS A 210 8.39 -11.46 8.35
CA HIS A 210 8.32 -12.92 8.37
C HIS A 210 8.63 -13.43 9.79
N ALA A 211 7.79 -14.34 10.29
CA ALA A 211 7.93 -14.94 11.60
C ALA A 211 8.73 -16.25 11.54
N GLY A 212 10.00 -16.17 11.13
CA GLY A 212 10.83 -17.37 10.89
C GLY A 212 10.99 -18.31 12.09
N GLU A 213 10.97 -17.77 13.32
CA GLU A 213 10.98 -18.57 14.55
C GLU A 213 9.68 -19.38 14.70
N ALA A 214 8.52 -18.73 14.51
CA ALA A 214 7.23 -19.39 14.51
C ALA A 214 7.13 -20.44 13.39
N GLY A 215 7.61 -20.12 12.19
CA GLY A 215 7.71 -21.07 11.08
C GLY A 215 8.55 -22.30 11.43
N SER A 216 9.64 -22.14 12.18
CA SER A 216 10.46 -23.28 12.65
C SER A 216 9.73 -24.16 13.66
N ILE A 217 8.93 -23.57 14.55
CA ILE A 217 8.06 -24.29 15.49
C ILE A 217 6.97 -25.05 14.72
N VAL A 218 6.32 -24.42 13.73
CA VAL A 218 5.35 -25.07 12.84
C VAL A 218 5.94 -26.32 12.21
N LEU A 219 7.15 -26.24 11.66
CA LEU A 219 7.82 -27.39 11.04
C LEU A 219 8.08 -28.54 12.03
N GLN A 220 8.35 -28.23 13.30
CA GLN A 220 8.48 -29.26 14.35
C GLN A 220 7.14 -29.91 14.66
N VAL A 221 6.07 -29.11 14.78
CA VAL A 221 4.71 -29.62 15.01
C VAL A 221 4.24 -30.50 13.86
N LEU A 222 4.44 -30.08 12.61
CA LEU A 222 4.14 -30.89 11.43
C LEU A 222 4.87 -32.23 11.47
N LYS A 223 6.16 -32.22 11.82
CA LYS A 223 6.95 -33.45 11.98
C LYS A 223 6.39 -34.37 13.08
N ILE A 224 5.95 -33.81 14.22
CA ILE A 224 5.33 -34.58 15.31
C ILE A 224 4.04 -35.24 14.86
N PHE A 225 3.23 -34.55 14.04
CA PHE A 225 2.01 -35.10 13.46
C PHE A 225 2.24 -36.03 12.27
N GLY A 226 3.48 -36.24 11.83
CA GLY A 226 3.78 -37.04 10.64
C GLY A 226 3.33 -36.37 9.33
N LEU A 227 3.16 -35.05 9.33
CA LEU A 227 2.76 -34.25 8.18
C LEU A 227 3.99 -33.74 7.42
N ALA A 228 3.81 -33.46 6.12
CA ALA A 228 4.87 -32.96 5.26
C ALA A 228 5.20 -31.47 5.55
N LYS A 229 6.39 -31.00 5.18
CA LYS A 229 6.82 -29.61 5.47
C LYS A 229 6.06 -28.56 4.67
N ASP A 230 5.56 -28.94 3.51
CA ASP A 230 4.73 -28.20 2.56
C ASP A 230 3.22 -28.39 2.84
N THR A 231 2.87 -28.86 4.04
CA THR A 231 1.46 -28.94 4.45
C THR A 231 0.82 -27.56 4.37
N HIS A 232 -0.31 -27.48 3.66
CA HIS A 232 -1.06 -26.26 3.47
C HIS A 232 -1.68 -25.80 4.80
N SER A 233 -1.69 -24.49 5.04
CA SER A 233 -2.35 -23.85 6.19
C SER A 233 -3.82 -24.28 6.39
N ALA A 234 -4.61 -24.40 5.32
CA ALA A 234 -5.99 -24.88 5.37
C ALA A 234 -6.12 -26.28 6.00
N SER A 235 -5.18 -27.20 5.76
CA SER A 235 -5.18 -28.53 6.36
C SER A 235 -4.97 -28.49 7.87
N LEU A 236 -4.33 -27.44 8.39
CA LEU A 236 -4.17 -27.25 9.83
C LEU A 236 -5.40 -26.64 10.49
N ASN A 237 -6.16 -25.83 9.77
CA ASN A 237 -7.46 -25.34 10.27
C ASN A 237 -8.45 -26.49 10.48
N GLU A 238 -8.31 -27.60 9.75
CA GLU A 238 -9.08 -28.81 10.05
C GLU A 238 -8.72 -29.39 11.42
N LEU A 239 -7.49 -29.18 11.91
CA LEU A 239 -7.04 -29.63 13.24
C LEU A 239 -7.42 -28.66 14.37
N ASP A 240 -8.00 -27.49 14.06
CA ASP A 240 -8.35 -26.49 15.07
C ASP A 240 -9.29 -27.06 16.14
N GLY A 241 -9.05 -26.66 17.39
CA GLY A 241 -9.74 -27.22 18.55
C GLY A 241 -9.46 -28.71 18.83
N ARG A 242 -8.47 -29.35 18.18
CA ARG A 242 -8.12 -30.76 18.44
C ARG A 242 -6.74 -30.96 19.05
N CYS A 243 -5.90 -29.92 19.09
CA CYS A 243 -4.57 -30.02 19.70
C CYS A 243 -4.67 -29.87 21.22
N VAL A 244 -4.32 -30.94 21.96
CA VAL A 244 -4.26 -30.94 23.43
C VAL A 244 -2.81 -31.11 23.87
N CYS A 245 -2.30 -30.23 24.74
CA CYS A 245 -0.97 -30.41 25.32
C CYS A 245 -1.01 -31.53 26.37
N LEU A 246 -0.24 -32.58 26.15
CA LEU A 246 -0.07 -33.67 27.13
C LEU A 246 0.96 -33.34 28.23
N CYS A 247 1.54 -32.13 28.20
CA CYS A 247 2.52 -31.64 29.18
C CYS A 247 1.95 -31.46 30.60
N GLY A 248 0.63 -31.54 30.78
CA GLY A 248 -0.05 -31.37 32.07
C GLY A 248 -0.17 -29.92 32.56
N HIS A 249 0.40 -28.95 31.83
CA HIS A 249 0.36 -27.54 32.19
C HIS A 249 -1.08 -27.00 32.19
N PRO A 250 -1.56 -26.36 33.29
CA PRO A 250 -2.96 -25.97 33.43
C PRO A 250 -3.48 -25.07 32.30
N LYS A 251 -2.64 -24.17 31.78
CA LYS A 251 -3.00 -23.23 30.69
C LYS A 251 -3.25 -23.91 29.34
N PHE A 252 -2.82 -25.16 29.15
CA PHE A 252 -2.89 -25.87 27.87
C PHE A 252 -3.73 -27.15 27.92
N ARG A 253 -4.61 -27.26 28.91
CA ARG A 253 -5.53 -28.40 29.08
C ARG A 253 -6.73 -28.34 28.16
N ALA A 254 -7.16 -27.14 27.80
CA ALA A 254 -8.20 -26.96 26.79
C ALA A 254 -7.62 -27.27 25.41
N PRO A 255 -8.42 -27.83 24.49
CA PRO A 255 -8.04 -27.90 23.10
C PRO A 255 -7.72 -26.50 22.58
N MET A 256 -6.62 -26.38 21.85
CA MET A 256 -6.15 -25.12 21.29
C MET A 256 -6.16 -25.19 19.77
N ASP A 257 -6.35 -24.03 19.16
CA ASP A 257 -6.13 -23.83 17.75
C ASP A 257 -4.63 -23.91 17.43
N PHE A 258 -4.31 -24.08 16.16
CA PHE A 258 -2.94 -24.28 15.73
C PHE A 258 -2.03 -23.06 16.02
N ILE A 259 -2.55 -21.84 15.83
CA ILE A 259 -1.77 -20.60 16.05
C ILE A 259 -1.34 -20.41 17.51
N PRO A 260 -2.23 -20.55 18.52
CA PRO A 260 -1.84 -20.56 19.94
C PRO A 260 -0.74 -21.58 20.29
N LEU A 261 -0.74 -22.76 19.65
CA LEU A 261 0.29 -23.78 19.88
C LEU A 261 1.68 -23.31 19.44
N VAL A 262 1.76 -22.56 18.36
CA VAL A 262 3.02 -22.05 17.79
C VAL A 262 3.55 -20.85 18.56
N ARG A 263 2.67 -20.07 19.21
CA ARG A 263 3.03 -18.91 20.03
C ARG A 263 2.26 -18.84 21.36
N PRO A 264 2.67 -19.63 22.37
CA PRO A 264 2.02 -19.62 23.67
C PRO A 264 2.23 -18.32 24.45
N ASP A 265 3.29 -17.57 24.13
CA ASP A 265 3.67 -16.33 24.81
C ASP A 265 2.70 -15.16 24.57
N LEU A 266 1.96 -15.19 23.45
CA LEU A 266 0.89 -14.21 23.14
C LEU A 266 -0.34 -14.32 24.06
N TYR A 267 -0.48 -15.42 24.82
CA TYR A 267 -1.65 -15.71 25.66
C TYR A 267 -1.33 -15.59 27.15
N SER A 268 -0.32 -14.79 27.50
CA SER A 268 -0.01 -14.42 28.87
C SER A 268 -1.03 -13.38 29.38
N PHE A 269 -2.26 -13.84 29.63
CA PHE A 269 -3.23 -13.14 30.48
C PHE A 269 -2.88 -13.32 31.95
#